data_AF-A0A1W9RXN0-F1
#
_entry.id   AF-A0A1W9RXN0-F1
#
_cell.length_a   1.000
_cell.length_b   1.000
_cell.length_c   1.000
_cell.angle_alpha   90.00
_cell.angle_beta   90.00
_cell.angle_gamma   90.00
#
_symmetry.space_group_name_H-M   'P 1'
#
loop_
_entity.id
_entity.type
_entity.pdbx_description
1 polymer ?
#
loop_
_entity_poly.entity_id
_entity_poly.type
_entity_poly.pdbx_seq_one_letter_code
_entity_poly.pdbx_strand_id
1 'polypeptide(L)'
;MPTLSLVGQTSFAYREGELADFLAGSIRNMEIISPDPDGLDDAALRMTTNDTIFVLQVYPDDMCLDCIYSVVYELQAAGNPPLNFSIDLVPISIFNEVTSIYDTGAVHSTLYGTEYRRCIADYDILFFGSGDVYGHNDLSHSSAAVTRSFARLGRGVVFTHGTIAEGAGVSSYSHENFASLTDVSGLTTTPNWTYPYYTDVTLVSEDVTNPVLHYPFELPHEFEVNTTHSRGQVVVSGMMWYKKTGLLFPGMEGLYMHTYHNPDYNSYSGYFNYGHTSWEPPAEWEAKAMMNVMYFSYHGGRGTAVSPAKR
;
A
#
# COMPACT_ATOMS: atom_id res chain seq x y z
N MET A 1 13.33 -18.58 -51.87
CA MET A 1 11.99 -18.65 -51.26
C MET A 1 12.04 -17.94 -49.91
N PRO A 2 10.93 -17.31 -49.46
CA PRO A 2 10.91 -15.88 -49.18
C PRO A 2 10.99 -15.48 -47.69
N THR A 3 11.28 -14.19 -47.50
CA THR A 3 10.97 -13.23 -46.40
C THR A 3 10.18 -13.69 -45.17
N LEU A 4 10.57 -13.16 -44.00
CA LEU A 4 9.62 -12.43 -43.14
C LEU A 4 10.34 -11.37 -42.29
N SER A 5 9.76 -10.17 -42.33
CA SER A 5 10.17 -8.94 -41.66
C SER A 5 9.50 -8.85 -40.27
N LEU A 6 10.22 -8.33 -39.27
CA LEU A 6 9.65 -7.60 -38.13
C LEU A 6 10.49 -6.32 -38.00
N VAL A 7 10.09 -5.22 -38.66
CA VAL A 7 9.24 -4.15 -38.11
C VAL A 7 9.74 -3.65 -36.75
N GLY A 8 10.40 -2.48 -36.79
CA GLY A 8 10.34 -1.47 -35.73
C GLY A 8 11.16 -1.73 -34.47
N GLN A 9 12.50 -1.66 -34.55
CA GLN A 9 13.24 -1.15 -33.41
C GLN A 9 12.78 0.29 -33.17
N THR A 10 12.06 0.54 -32.08
CA THR A 10 12.02 1.89 -31.51
C THR A 10 13.45 2.25 -31.16
N SER A 11 14.08 3.06 -31.99
CA SER A 11 15.38 3.65 -31.66
C SER A 11 15.18 4.40 -30.35
N PHE A 12 15.83 3.96 -29.28
CA PHE A 12 16.02 4.82 -28.13
C PHE A 12 16.88 5.98 -28.62
N ALA A 13 16.25 7.12 -28.85
CA ALA A 13 16.96 8.34 -29.13
C ALA A 13 17.63 8.76 -27.82
N TYR A 14 18.94 8.57 -27.75
CA TYR A 14 19.75 9.21 -26.72
C TYR A 14 19.61 10.72 -26.93
N ARG A 15 19.08 11.39 -25.91
CA ARG A 15 19.06 12.85 -25.83
C ARG A 15 19.88 13.23 -24.61
N GLU A 16 20.87 14.07 -24.81
CA GLU A 16 21.54 14.77 -23.71
C GLU A 16 20.50 15.71 -23.06
N GLY A 17 20.27 15.51 -21.76
CA GLY A 17 19.39 16.36 -20.95
C GLY A 17 20.21 17.40 -20.21
N GLU A 18 19.75 18.64 -20.19
CA GLU A 18 20.40 19.71 -19.43
C GLU A 18 19.83 19.77 -18.00
N LEU A 19 20.55 20.37 -17.04
CA LEU A 19 20.06 20.58 -15.66
C LEU A 19 18.63 21.19 -15.62
N ALA A 20 18.29 22.02 -16.60
CA ALA A 20 16.97 22.61 -16.75
C ALA A 20 15.86 21.59 -17.08
N ASP A 21 16.17 20.49 -17.80
CA ASP A 21 15.22 19.41 -18.09
C ASP A 21 14.83 18.65 -16.79
N PHE A 22 15.70 18.67 -15.77
CA PHE A 22 15.46 18.04 -14.46
C PHE A 22 14.79 18.98 -13.45
N LEU A 23 15.09 20.28 -13.49
CA LEU A 23 14.45 21.28 -12.64
C LEU A 23 12.99 21.60 -13.03
N ALA A 24 12.59 21.22 -14.25
CA ALA A 24 11.20 21.34 -14.73
C ALA A 24 10.28 20.22 -14.20
N GLY A 25 10.84 19.13 -13.65
CA GLY A 25 10.11 18.03 -13.02
C GLY A 25 10.33 18.00 -11.50
N SER A 26 9.31 17.60 -10.73
CA SER A 26 9.49 17.33 -9.29
C SER A 26 10.29 16.04 -9.14
N ILE A 27 11.62 16.16 -9.10
CA ILE A 27 12.51 15.06 -8.71
C ILE A 27 12.35 14.85 -7.20
N ARG A 28 11.53 13.88 -6.82
CA ARG A 28 11.52 13.33 -5.47
C ARG A 28 12.46 12.13 -5.43
N ASN A 29 13.28 12.04 -4.39
CA ASN A 29 14.10 10.87 -4.07
C ASN A 29 15.29 10.63 -5.02
N MET A 30 15.88 11.72 -5.56
CA MET A 30 17.17 11.70 -6.26
C MET A 30 18.03 12.89 -5.81
N GLU A 31 19.30 12.64 -5.49
CA GLU A 31 20.34 13.66 -5.34
C GLU A 31 21.02 13.92 -6.69
N ILE A 32 21.19 15.19 -7.05
CA ILE A 32 22.04 15.61 -8.16
C ILE A 32 23.44 15.83 -7.59
N ILE A 33 24.40 15.00 -7.99
CA ILE A 33 25.81 15.17 -7.64
C ILE A 33 26.48 15.97 -8.76
N SER A 34 26.93 17.19 -8.46
CA SER A 34 27.67 18.02 -9.40
C SER A 34 28.95 18.58 -8.74
N PRO A 35 30.12 18.49 -9.40
CA PRO A 35 30.34 17.82 -10.69
C PRO A 35 30.21 16.29 -10.56
N ASP A 36 29.98 15.60 -11.68
CA ASP A 36 29.96 14.12 -11.72
C ASP A 36 31.26 13.55 -11.10
N PRO A 37 31.19 12.59 -10.16
CA PRO A 37 32.35 11.92 -9.60
C PRO A 37 33.34 11.32 -10.62
N ASP A 38 32.89 10.93 -11.82
CA ASP A 38 33.78 10.43 -12.87
C ASP A 38 34.37 11.53 -13.78
N GLY A 39 33.83 12.75 -13.68
CA GLY A 39 34.27 13.93 -14.40
C GLY A 39 33.99 13.92 -15.90
N LEU A 40 33.12 13.03 -16.40
CA LEU A 40 32.75 12.92 -17.81
C LEU A 40 31.50 13.74 -18.15
N ASP A 41 30.58 13.91 -17.19
CA ASP A 41 29.32 14.65 -17.35
C ASP A 41 29.17 15.79 -16.32
N ASP A 42 28.20 16.69 -16.52
CA ASP A 42 27.96 17.85 -15.64
C ASP A 42 27.39 17.48 -14.26
N ALA A 43 26.70 16.33 -14.17
CA ALA A 43 26.16 15.79 -12.93
C ALA A 43 25.77 14.30 -13.03
N ALA A 44 25.86 13.58 -11.90
CA ALA A 44 25.33 12.24 -11.72
C ALA A 44 24.06 12.23 -10.86
N LEU A 45 23.13 11.30 -11.12
CA LEU A 45 21.97 11.06 -10.26
C LEU A 45 22.27 9.95 -9.27
N ARG A 46 22.14 10.24 -7.97
CA ARG A 46 22.26 9.25 -6.90
C ARG A 46 20.92 9.07 -6.19
N MET A 47 20.60 7.81 -5.97
CA MET A 47 19.52 7.40 -5.08
C MET A 47 20.04 7.33 -3.65
N THR A 48 19.37 8.00 -2.72
CA THR A 48 19.86 8.04 -1.34
C THR A 48 19.56 6.72 -0.63
N THR A 49 20.44 6.33 0.27
CA THR A 49 20.31 5.06 1.00
C THR A 49 19.23 5.08 2.10
N ASN A 50 18.52 6.20 2.29
CA ASN A 50 17.50 6.42 3.32
C ASN A 50 16.30 7.23 2.77
N ASP A 51 15.70 6.79 1.66
CA ASP A 51 14.49 7.44 1.15
C ASP A 51 13.34 7.31 2.17
N THR A 52 12.86 8.45 2.68
CA THR A 52 11.69 8.47 3.58
C THR A 52 10.44 8.15 2.76
N ILE A 53 9.78 7.03 3.04
CA ILE A 53 8.47 6.68 2.48
C ILE A 53 7.39 7.37 3.31
N PHE A 54 6.71 8.34 2.73
CA PHE A 54 5.67 9.09 3.42
C PHE A 54 4.33 8.38 3.32
N VAL A 55 3.74 8.10 4.48
CA VAL A 55 2.47 7.40 4.60
C VAL A 55 1.48 8.32 5.28
N LEU A 56 0.33 8.54 4.65
CA LEU A 56 -0.83 9.10 5.33
C LEU A 56 -1.70 7.95 5.82
N GLN A 57 -1.72 7.74 7.13
CA GLN A 57 -2.66 6.83 7.75
C GLN A 57 -3.98 7.57 7.99
N VAL A 58 -5.00 7.20 7.22
CA VAL A 58 -6.38 7.61 7.49
C VAL A 58 -6.95 6.61 8.49
N TYR A 59 -7.34 7.02 9.69
CA TYR A 59 -7.86 6.09 10.70
C TYR A 59 -9.33 6.35 11.00
N PRO A 60 -10.12 5.32 11.38
CA PRO A 60 -11.51 5.52 11.79
C PRO A 60 -11.59 6.39 13.05
N ASP A 61 -12.59 7.29 13.13
CA ASP A 61 -12.71 8.21 14.26
C ASP A 61 -12.70 7.46 15.61
N ASP A 62 -11.92 7.96 16.57
CA ASP A 62 -11.74 7.40 17.92
C ASP A 62 -11.23 5.95 18.00
N MET A 63 -10.72 5.39 16.89
CA MET A 63 -10.23 4.02 16.84
C MET A 63 -8.85 3.95 16.19
N CYS A 64 -7.98 3.13 16.77
CA CYS A 64 -6.75 2.68 16.14
C CYS A 64 -5.71 3.77 15.78
N LEU A 65 -5.56 4.76 16.68
CA LEU A 65 -4.58 5.85 16.51
C LEU A 65 -3.14 5.33 16.38
N ASP A 66 -2.75 4.35 17.21
CA ASP A 66 -1.39 3.82 17.34
C ASP A 66 -1.25 2.33 16.94
N CYS A 67 -2.14 1.82 16.09
CA CYS A 67 -2.05 0.40 15.74
C CYS A 67 -0.90 0.05 14.79
N ILE A 68 -0.35 1.06 14.10
CA ILE A 68 0.55 0.83 12.96
C ILE A 68 1.89 1.51 13.19
N TYR A 69 1.91 2.81 13.51
CA TYR A 69 3.16 3.56 13.48
C TYR A 69 4.16 3.09 14.54
N SER A 70 3.74 2.73 15.75
CA SER A 70 4.63 2.25 16.81
C SER A 70 5.43 1.01 16.37
N VAL A 71 4.73 -0.01 15.87
CA VAL A 71 5.37 -1.25 15.42
C VAL A 71 6.21 -1.04 14.15
N VAL A 72 5.76 -0.17 13.23
CA VAL A 72 6.53 0.15 12.02
C VAL A 72 7.85 0.83 12.40
N TYR A 73 7.82 1.78 13.33
CA TYR A 73 9.03 2.47 13.78
C TYR A 73 9.99 1.57 14.53
N GLU A 74 9.47 0.58 15.27
CA GLU A 74 10.28 -0.44 15.91
C GLU A 74 11.00 -1.34 14.89
N LEU A 75 10.30 -1.75 13.83
CA LEU A 75 10.79 -2.78 12.90
C LEU A 75 11.50 -2.24 11.66
N GLN A 76 11.23 -1.01 11.21
CA GLN A 76 11.69 -0.51 9.91
C GLN A 76 13.20 -0.60 9.67
N ALA A 77 14.01 -0.39 10.70
CA ALA A 77 15.46 -0.48 10.61
C ALA A 77 15.98 -1.92 10.55
N ALA A 78 15.17 -2.90 10.97
CA ALA A 78 15.52 -4.32 10.98
C ALA A 78 15.19 -5.05 9.66
N GLY A 79 14.46 -4.38 8.76
CA GLY A 79 14.15 -4.89 7.43
C GLY A 79 15.37 -5.04 6.53
N ASN A 80 15.24 -5.84 5.47
CA ASN A 80 16.20 -5.89 4.37
C ASN A 80 15.46 -5.71 3.03
N PRO A 81 15.57 -4.58 2.33
CA PRO A 81 16.35 -3.41 2.74
C PRO A 81 15.78 -2.78 4.01
N PRO A 82 16.61 -2.08 4.81
CA PRO A 82 16.08 -1.25 5.89
C PRO A 82 15.18 -0.18 5.27
N LEU A 83 14.07 0.10 5.94
CA LEU A 83 13.09 1.09 5.51
C LEU A 83 13.11 2.31 6.43
N ASN A 84 12.62 3.42 5.90
CA ASN A 84 12.42 4.66 6.63
C ASN A 84 11.03 5.20 6.31
N PHE A 85 10.02 4.78 7.08
CA PHE A 85 8.67 5.30 6.97
C PHE A 85 8.52 6.58 7.81
N SER A 86 7.74 7.52 7.30
CA SER A 86 7.22 8.64 8.07
C SER A 86 5.69 8.62 7.96
N ILE A 87 5.03 8.32 9.07
CA ILE A 87 3.58 8.12 9.13
C ILE A 87 2.94 9.35 9.77
N ASP A 88 2.07 10.02 9.01
CA ASP A 88 1.18 11.04 9.56
C ASP A 88 -0.23 10.46 9.70
N LEU A 89 -0.98 10.99 10.66
CA LEU A 89 -2.33 10.54 10.97
C LEU A 89 -3.36 11.59 10.58
N VAL A 90 -4.48 11.13 10.05
CA VAL A 90 -5.69 11.94 9.87
C VAL A 90 -6.94 11.09 10.17
N PRO A 91 -7.90 11.59 10.96
CA PRO A 91 -9.16 10.88 11.15
C PRO A 91 -9.99 10.87 9.86
N ILE A 92 -10.78 9.81 9.65
CA ILE A 92 -11.62 9.67 8.46
C ILE A 92 -12.66 10.79 8.32
N SER A 93 -13.17 11.33 9.43
CA SER A 93 -14.05 12.51 9.41
C SER A 93 -13.42 13.68 8.65
N ILE A 94 -12.14 13.97 8.92
CA ILE A 94 -11.38 15.03 8.25
C ILE A 94 -10.99 14.63 6.83
N PHE A 95 -10.57 13.39 6.61
CA PHE A 95 -10.27 12.90 5.26
C PHE A 95 -11.50 12.94 4.34
N ASN A 96 -12.70 12.75 4.87
CA ASN A 96 -13.94 12.79 4.09
C ASN A 96 -14.36 14.19 3.63
N GLU A 97 -13.76 15.25 4.17
CA GLU A 97 -13.97 16.63 3.75
C GLU A 97 -13.14 17.02 2.51
N VAL A 98 -12.17 16.20 2.11
CA VAL A 98 -11.27 16.51 0.99
C VAL A 98 -11.96 16.37 -0.37
N THR A 99 -11.60 17.24 -1.30
CA THR A 99 -12.17 17.33 -2.65
C THR A 99 -11.12 17.17 -3.75
N SER A 100 -9.84 17.29 -3.41
CA SER A 100 -8.72 17.17 -4.32
C SER A 100 -7.50 16.55 -3.62
N ILE A 101 -6.67 15.84 -4.39
CA ILE A 101 -5.36 15.36 -3.91
C ILE A 101 -4.39 16.52 -3.55
N TYR A 102 -4.68 17.73 -4.02
CA TYR A 102 -3.89 18.93 -3.69
C TYR A 102 -4.45 19.71 -2.50
N ASP A 103 -5.57 19.27 -1.93
CA ASP A 103 -6.10 19.88 -0.71
C ASP A 103 -5.10 19.69 0.41
N THR A 104 -4.80 20.79 1.11
CA THR A 104 -3.90 20.80 2.25
C THR A 104 -4.73 20.72 3.52
N GLY A 105 -4.54 19.64 4.29
CA GLY A 105 -5.23 19.41 5.57
C GLY A 105 -4.28 19.56 6.75
N ALA A 106 -4.84 19.69 7.95
CA ALA A 106 -4.07 19.46 9.17
C ALA A 106 -3.88 17.95 9.34
N VAL A 107 -2.65 17.53 9.61
CA VAL A 107 -2.25 16.14 9.86
C VAL A 107 -1.42 16.08 11.12
N HIS A 108 -1.50 14.98 11.86
CA HIS A 108 -0.70 14.77 13.06
C HIS A 108 0.57 13.98 12.72
N SER A 109 1.74 14.59 12.92
CA SER A 109 3.01 13.88 12.78
C SER A 109 3.28 13.00 13.98
N THR A 110 3.41 11.70 13.77
CA THR A 110 3.80 10.76 14.83
C THR A 110 5.27 10.90 15.25
N LEU A 111 6.12 11.39 14.35
CA LEU A 111 7.55 11.59 14.62
C LEU A 111 7.81 12.82 15.51
N TYR A 112 7.08 13.91 15.25
CA TYR A 112 7.27 15.18 15.95
C TYR A 112 6.23 15.45 17.04
N GLY A 113 5.19 14.62 17.14
CA GLY A 113 4.08 14.78 18.09
C GLY A 113 3.34 16.11 17.90
N THR A 114 3.32 16.64 16.67
CA THR A 114 2.77 17.97 16.37
C THR A 114 1.93 17.95 15.11
N GLU A 115 0.98 18.89 15.02
CA GLU A 115 0.17 19.08 13.83
C GLU A 115 0.87 20.00 12.84
N TYR A 116 0.74 19.67 11.57
CA TYR A 116 1.19 20.53 10.49
C TYR A 116 0.30 20.36 9.26
N ARG A 117 0.55 21.17 8.24
CA ARG A 117 -0.25 21.20 7.02
C ARG A 117 0.49 20.55 5.88
N ARG A 118 -0.14 19.58 5.21
CA ARG A 118 0.42 18.85 4.07
C ARG A 118 -0.68 18.47 3.08
N CYS A 119 -0.35 18.38 1.79
CA CYS A 119 -1.31 17.94 0.78
C CYS A 119 -1.24 16.43 0.55
N ILE A 120 -2.37 15.81 0.14
CA ILE A 120 -2.45 14.36 -0.05
C ILE A 120 -1.45 13.87 -1.11
N ALA A 121 -1.25 14.64 -2.18
CA ALA A 121 -0.30 14.31 -3.25
C ALA A 121 1.17 14.30 -2.78
N ASP A 122 1.47 14.79 -1.58
CA ASP A 122 2.81 14.75 -1.02
C ASP A 122 3.18 13.40 -0.39
N TYR A 123 2.23 12.48 -0.26
CA TYR A 123 2.44 11.15 0.30
C TYR A 123 2.74 10.13 -0.80
N ASP A 124 3.42 9.05 -0.41
CA ASP A 124 3.71 7.91 -1.29
C ASP A 124 2.65 6.81 -1.15
N ILE A 125 2.08 6.67 0.06
CA ILE A 125 1.08 5.67 0.40
C ILE A 125 -0.10 6.33 1.12
N LEU A 126 -1.33 6.02 0.69
CA LEU A 126 -2.52 6.13 1.53
C LEU A 126 -2.73 4.80 2.24
N PHE A 127 -2.66 4.80 3.56
CA PHE A 127 -2.92 3.62 4.38
C PHE A 127 -4.25 3.84 5.11
N PHE A 128 -5.27 3.08 4.77
CA PHE A 128 -6.50 3.07 5.56
C PHE A 128 -6.25 2.19 6.79
N GLY A 129 -6.29 2.80 7.97
CA GLY A 129 -5.96 2.21 9.27
C GLY A 129 -6.85 1.03 9.64
N SER A 130 -6.82 0.56 10.87
CA SER A 130 -7.61 -0.60 11.24
C SER A 130 -8.78 -0.28 12.18
N GLY A 131 -9.80 -1.14 12.15
CA GLY A 131 -10.92 -1.12 13.08
C GLY A 131 -11.97 -2.11 12.61
N ASP A 132 -12.62 -2.82 13.54
CA ASP A 132 -13.77 -3.64 13.15
C ASP A 132 -14.84 -2.74 12.52
N VAL A 133 -15.31 -3.13 11.34
CA VAL A 133 -16.18 -2.29 10.49
C VAL A 133 -15.60 -0.90 10.21
N TYR A 134 -14.30 -0.71 10.32
CA TYR A 134 -13.68 0.61 10.21
C TYR A 134 -14.38 1.68 11.08
N GLY A 135 -14.80 1.28 12.29
CA GLY A 135 -15.57 2.15 13.19
C GLY A 135 -16.93 2.60 12.64
N HIS A 136 -17.52 1.82 11.73
CA HIS A 136 -18.72 2.17 10.94
C HIS A 136 -18.56 3.37 10.01
N ASN A 137 -17.32 3.74 9.69
CA ASN A 137 -17.02 4.82 8.78
C ASN A 137 -16.72 4.27 7.38
N ASP A 138 -17.35 4.87 6.37
CA ASP A 138 -16.99 4.69 4.97
C ASP A 138 -16.34 5.98 4.45
N LEU A 139 -15.69 5.89 3.29
CA LEU A 139 -15.33 7.07 2.51
C LEU A 139 -16.58 7.84 2.11
N SER A 140 -16.46 9.16 1.99
CA SER A 140 -17.42 9.95 1.21
C SER A 140 -17.23 9.66 -0.28
N HIS A 141 -18.23 9.97 -1.10
CA HIS A 141 -18.08 9.88 -2.55
C HIS A 141 -16.89 10.70 -3.07
N SER A 142 -16.63 11.86 -2.45
CA SER A 142 -15.51 12.74 -2.77
C SER A 142 -14.17 12.11 -2.41
N SER A 143 -14.02 11.61 -1.18
CA SER A 143 -12.75 11.02 -0.74
C SER A 143 -12.44 9.69 -1.45
N ALA A 144 -13.45 8.93 -1.90
CA ALA A 144 -13.24 7.81 -2.82
C ALA A 144 -12.70 8.27 -4.18
N ALA A 145 -13.23 9.35 -4.75
CA ALA A 145 -12.71 9.94 -5.99
C ALA A 145 -11.26 10.47 -5.82
N VAL A 146 -10.94 11.07 -4.67
CA VAL A 146 -9.59 11.52 -4.31
C VAL A 146 -8.64 10.32 -4.17
N THR A 147 -9.06 9.24 -3.51
CA THR A 147 -8.27 8.00 -3.40
C THR A 147 -7.93 7.42 -4.76
N ARG A 148 -8.91 7.36 -5.67
CA ARG A 148 -8.68 6.94 -7.06
C ARG A 148 -7.73 7.88 -7.82
N SER A 149 -7.84 9.19 -7.59
CA SER A 149 -6.95 10.18 -8.20
C SER A 149 -5.52 10.07 -7.68
N PHE A 150 -5.36 9.75 -6.39
CA PHE A 150 -4.07 9.46 -5.78
C PHE A 150 -3.42 8.21 -6.40
N ALA A 151 -4.18 7.11 -6.54
CA ALA A 151 -3.71 5.91 -7.23
C ALA A 151 -3.28 6.21 -8.68
N ARG A 152 -4.02 7.06 -9.41
CA ARG A 152 -3.66 7.49 -10.78
C ARG A 152 -2.34 8.24 -10.91
N LEU A 153 -1.76 8.73 -9.80
CA LEU A 153 -0.40 9.25 -9.78
C LEU A 153 0.68 8.14 -9.71
N GLY A 154 0.28 6.86 -9.76
CA GLY A 154 1.17 5.71 -9.55
C GLY A 154 1.50 5.48 -8.07
N ARG A 155 0.72 6.07 -7.14
CA ARG A 155 0.95 5.98 -5.69
C ARG A 155 0.25 4.78 -5.07
N GLY A 156 0.75 4.34 -3.93
CA GLY A 156 0.29 3.13 -3.27
C GLY A 156 -0.96 3.33 -2.41
N VAL A 157 -1.86 2.35 -2.39
CA VAL A 157 -3.03 2.38 -1.50
C VAL A 157 -3.12 1.06 -0.75
N VAL A 158 -3.13 1.11 0.58
CA VAL A 158 -3.27 -0.05 1.45
C VAL A 158 -4.63 -0.03 2.15
N PHE A 159 -5.38 -1.10 1.95
CA PHE A 159 -6.69 -1.36 2.54
C PHE A 159 -6.56 -2.39 3.68
N THR A 160 -7.50 -2.38 4.62
CA THR A 160 -7.48 -3.28 5.80
C THR A 160 -8.84 -3.90 6.11
N HIS A 161 -8.88 -4.73 7.16
CA HIS A 161 -9.99 -5.55 7.64
C HIS A 161 -11.39 -4.92 7.52
N GLY A 162 -11.52 -3.64 7.86
CA GLY A 162 -12.80 -2.94 7.87
C GLY A 162 -13.17 -2.22 6.58
N THR A 163 -12.23 -1.99 5.66
CA THR A 163 -12.42 -1.03 4.55
C THR A 163 -13.31 -1.59 3.44
N ILE A 164 -12.85 -2.59 2.69
CA ILE A 164 -13.60 -3.26 1.64
C ILE A 164 -14.39 -4.36 2.32
N ALA A 165 -15.63 -4.09 2.70
CA ALA A 165 -16.44 -5.03 3.47
C ALA A 165 -17.91 -4.91 3.09
N GLU A 166 -18.60 -6.05 3.10
CA GLU A 166 -20.05 -6.09 3.00
C GLU A 166 -20.65 -6.95 4.11
N GLY A 167 -21.68 -6.42 4.76
CA GLY A 167 -22.42 -7.11 5.80
C GLY A 167 -23.40 -8.13 5.24
N ALA A 168 -23.71 -9.17 6.02
CA ALA A 168 -24.75 -10.15 5.71
C ALA A 168 -26.16 -9.54 5.70
N GLY A 169 -26.51 -8.79 4.64
CA GLY A 169 -27.83 -8.18 4.47
C GLY A 169 -28.12 -7.01 5.43
N VAL A 170 -27.10 -6.44 6.07
CA VAL A 170 -27.24 -5.31 6.99
C VAL A 170 -26.44 -4.12 6.45
N SER A 171 -27.16 -3.07 6.03
CA SER A 171 -26.61 -1.91 5.32
C SER A 171 -25.60 -1.11 6.13
N SER A 172 -25.71 -1.07 7.46
CA SER A 172 -24.80 -0.32 8.36
C SER A 172 -23.40 -0.93 8.48
N TYR A 173 -23.13 -2.03 7.77
CA TYR A 173 -21.85 -2.72 7.72
C TYR A 173 -21.30 -2.83 6.29
N SER A 174 -21.96 -2.18 5.31
CA SER A 174 -21.50 -2.09 3.93
C SER A 174 -20.77 -0.76 3.73
N HIS A 175 -19.60 -0.81 3.10
CA HIS A 175 -18.84 0.38 2.74
C HIS A 175 -18.85 0.55 1.22
N GLU A 176 -19.93 1.11 0.71
CA GLU A 176 -20.17 1.27 -0.73
C GLU A 176 -19.03 2.04 -1.42
N ASN A 177 -18.48 3.08 -0.77
CA ASN A 177 -17.46 3.91 -1.38
C ASN A 177 -16.09 3.23 -1.37
N PHE A 178 -15.70 2.55 -0.29
CA PHE A 178 -14.52 1.66 -0.31
C PHE A 178 -14.68 0.53 -1.34
N ALA A 179 -15.83 -0.16 -1.35
CA ALA A 179 -16.10 -1.26 -2.28
C ALA A 179 -16.12 -0.80 -3.76
N SER A 180 -16.44 0.48 -4.02
CA SER A 180 -16.38 1.07 -5.36
C SER A 180 -14.96 1.18 -5.94
N LEU A 181 -13.92 1.04 -5.10
CA LEU A 181 -12.52 1.16 -5.48
C LEU A 181 -11.91 -0.15 -6.00
N THR A 182 -12.70 -1.06 -6.58
CA THR A 182 -12.20 -2.30 -7.19
C THR A 182 -11.12 -2.04 -8.25
N ASP A 183 -11.19 -0.91 -8.96
CA ASP A 183 -10.16 -0.49 -9.92
C ASP A 183 -8.83 -0.13 -9.25
N VAL A 184 -8.82 0.18 -7.95
CA VAL A 184 -7.62 0.47 -7.15
C VAL A 184 -7.19 -0.75 -6.33
N SER A 185 -8.12 -1.52 -5.76
CA SER A 185 -7.82 -2.61 -4.81
C SER A 185 -7.69 -3.99 -5.47
N GLY A 186 -8.33 -4.20 -6.62
CA GLY A 186 -8.51 -5.54 -7.19
C GLY A 186 -9.47 -6.44 -6.40
N LEU A 187 -10.16 -5.86 -5.40
CA LEU A 187 -11.11 -6.54 -4.53
C LEU A 187 -12.54 -6.03 -4.79
N THR A 188 -13.49 -6.94 -4.68
CA THR A 188 -14.92 -6.63 -4.60
C THR A 188 -15.52 -7.27 -3.35
N THR A 189 -16.82 -7.06 -3.14
CA THR A 189 -17.57 -7.66 -2.04
C THR A 189 -18.62 -8.63 -2.57
N THR A 190 -18.99 -9.62 -1.76
CA THR A 190 -20.15 -10.47 -2.00
C THR A 190 -21.16 -10.33 -0.86
N PRO A 191 -22.47 -10.24 -1.16
CA PRO A 191 -23.49 -10.22 -0.13
C PRO A 191 -23.59 -11.57 0.59
N ASN A 192 -24.21 -11.57 1.78
CA ASN A 192 -24.55 -12.77 2.56
C ASN A 192 -23.37 -13.63 3.01
N TRP A 193 -22.31 -12.99 3.50
CA TRP A 193 -21.16 -13.68 4.07
C TRP A 193 -21.37 -14.06 5.55
N THR A 194 -20.64 -15.05 6.06
CA THR A 194 -20.57 -15.34 7.50
C THR A 194 -19.22 -14.90 8.06
N TYR A 195 -19.10 -14.69 9.37
CA TYR A 195 -17.91 -14.12 10.00
C TYR A 195 -17.07 -15.21 10.72
N PRO A 196 -16.37 -16.12 10.02
CA PRO A 196 -15.52 -17.08 10.69
C PRO A 196 -14.31 -16.36 11.26
N TYR A 197 -14.17 -16.38 12.58
CA TYR A 197 -12.96 -15.92 13.25
C TYR A 197 -11.81 -16.87 13.01
N TYR A 198 -10.60 -16.31 12.91
CA TYR A 198 -9.36 -17.06 12.85
C TYR A 198 -8.20 -16.29 13.48
N THR A 199 -7.14 -17.03 13.83
CA THR A 199 -5.92 -16.56 14.52
C THR A 199 -4.66 -17.09 13.86
N ASP A 200 -4.77 -17.66 12.66
CA ASP A 200 -3.67 -18.23 11.90
C ASP A 200 -3.96 -18.15 10.40
N VAL A 201 -2.91 -18.11 9.61
CA VAL A 201 -2.97 -18.01 8.15
C VAL A 201 -1.89 -18.84 7.48
N THR A 202 -2.15 -19.26 6.25
CA THR A 202 -1.25 -20.08 5.44
C THR A 202 -1.03 -19.42 4.08
N LEU A 203 0.20 -19.48 3.58
CA LEU A 203 0.58 -19.08 2.23
C LEU A 203 -0.14 -19.97 1.20
N VAL A 204 -0.76 -19.37 0.21
CA VAL A 204 -1.55 -20.08 -0.83
C VAL A 204 -1.13 -19.76 -2.26
N SER A 205 -0.23 -18.80 -2.45
CA SER A 205 0.29 -18.47 -3.78
C SER A 205 1.32 -19.49 -4.25
N GLU A 206 1.29 -19.82 -5.54
CA GLU A 206 2.30 -20.65 -6.20
C GLU A 206 3.56 -19.83 -6.57
N ASP A 207 3.46 -18.50 -6.67
CA ASP A 207 4.60 -17.62 -6.90
C ASP A 207 5.34 -17.32 -5.60
N VAL A 208 6.00 -18.35 -5.07
CA VAL A 208 6.80 -18.27 -3.84
C VAL A 208 8.09 -17.46 -4.00
N THR A 209 8.36 -16.91 -5.19
CA THR A 209 9.54 -16.07 -5.47
C THR A 209 9.23 -14.59 -5.45
N ASN A 210 7.96 -14.22 -5.22
CA ASN A 210 7.52 -12.85 -5.31
C ASN A 210 8.17 -11.98 -4.22
N PRO A 211 8.71 -10.80 -4.57
CA PRO A 211 9.34 -9.88 -3.60
C PRO A 211 8.51 -9.59 -2.35
N VAL A 212 7.18 -9.58 -2.44
CA VAL A 212 6.31 -9.28 -1.29
C VAL A 212 6.36 -10.35 -0.19
N LEU A 213 6.85 -11.56 -0.49
CA LEU A 213 7.05 -12.61 0.52
C LEU A 213 8.43 -12.50 1.20
N HIS A 214 9.35 -11.73 0.64
CA HIS A 214 10.76 -11.70 1.03
C HIS A 214 11.25 -10.35 1.52
N TYR A 215 10.53 -9.26 1.21
CA TYR A 215 11.00 -7.90 1.45
C TYR A 215 9.93 -6.96 2.04
N PRO A 216 10.28 -6.16 3.06
CA PRO A 216 11.58 -6.13 3.75
C PRO A 216 11.84 -7.34 4.68
N PHE A 217 10.84 -8.18 4.95
CA PHE A 217 10.98 -9.35 5.81
C PHE A 217 10.64 -10.64 5.07
N GLU A 218 11.39 -11.69 5.38
CA GLU A 218 11.07 -13.05 4.95
C GLU A 218 9.85 -13.56 5.72
N LEU A 219 8.74 -13.80 5.02
CA LEU A 219 7.50 -14.30 5.63
C LEU A 219 7.50 -15.84 5.67
N PRO A 220 7.13 -16.46 6.81
CA PRO A 220 7.05 -17.91 6.91
C PRO A 220 5.84 -18.45 6.15
N HIS A 221 5.84 -19.75 5.83
CA HIS A 221 4.73 -20.40 5.13
C HIS A 221 3.40 -20.30 5.90
N GLU A 222 3.44 -20.30 7.22
CA GLU A 222 2.30 -20.13 8.11
C GLU A 222 2.71 -19.28 9.32
N PHE A 223 1.77 -18.51 9.87
CA PHE A 223 1.99 -17.76 11.10
C PHE A 223 0.67 -17.46 11.84
N GLU A 224 0.80 -17.20 13.14
CA GLU A 224 -0.28 -16.73 14.00
C GLU A 224 -0.53 -15.24 13.79
N VAL A 225 -1.80 -14.85 13.90
CA VAL A 225 -2.28 -13.48 13.72
C VAL A 225 -3.20 -13.13 14.88
N ASN A 226 -3.37 -11.84 15.16
CA ASN A 226 -4.41 -11.43 16.10
C ASN A 226 -5.78 -11.89 15.58
N THR A 227 -6.74 -12.10 16.49
CA THR A 227 -8.08 -12.57 16.09
C THR A 227 -8.66 -11.64 15.04
N THR A 228 -9.07 -12.20 13.90
CA THR A 228 -9.64 -11.45 12.77
C THR A 228 -10.71 -12.30 12.07
N HIS A 229 -11.40 -11.75 11.07
CA HIS A 229 -12.40 -12.47 10.28
C HIS A 229 -12.48 -11.92 8.84
N SER A 230 -13.11 -12.66 7.94
CA SER A 230 -13.41 -12.17 6.59
C SER A 230 -14.84 -11.63 6.51
N ARG A 231 -15.02 -10.56 5.73
CA ARG A 231 -16.31 -9.89 5.48
C ARG A 231 -16.65 -9.82 4.00
N GLY A 232 -16.61 -10.98 3.35
CA GLY A 232 -17.04 -11.13 1.95
C GLY A 232 -16.12 -10.45 0.95
N GLN A 233 -14.85 -10.18 1.30
CA GLN A 233 -13.86 -9.73 0.32
C GLN A 233 -13.62 -10.84 -0.70
N VAL A 234 -13.69 -10.49 -1.98
CA VAL A 234 -13.43 -11.39 -3.10
C VAL A 234 -12.36 -10.79 -3.98
N VAL A 235 -11.32 -11.58 -4.27
CA VAL A 235 -10.27 -11.20 -5.21
C VAL A 235 -10.79 -11.36 -6.62
N VAL A 236 -10.88 -10.25 -7.37
CA VAL A 236 -11.25 -10.26 -8.80
C VAL A 236 -10.06 -9.98 -9.70
N SER A 237 -9.01 -9.36 -9.17
CA SER A 237 -7.73 -9.14 -9.85
C SER A 237 -6.61 -8.97 -8.84
N GLY A 238 -5.40 -9.41 -9.17
CA GLY A 238 -4.24 -9.41 -8.27
C GLY A 238 -3.95 -10.79 -7.70
N MET A 239 -3.23 -10.83 -6.57
CA MET A 239 -2.72 -12.07 -5.97
C MET A 239 -3.08 -12.15 -4.50
N MET A 240 -3.70 -13.26 -4.11
CA MET A 240 -3.89 -13.65 -2.72
C MET A 240 -2.64 -14.39 -2.23
N TRP A 241 -2.00 -13.87 -1.18
CA TRP A 241 -0.80 -14.46 -0.60
C TRP A 241 -1.14 -15.37 0.57
N TYR A 242 -1.84 -14.84 1.58
CA TYR A 242 -2.19 -15.59 2.77
C TYR A 242 -3.70 -15.64 2.95
N LYS A 243 -4.19 -16.81 3.39
CA LYS A 243 -5.57 -16.99 3.82
C LYS A 243 -5.68 -17.96 4.98
N LYS A 244 -6.79 -17.91 5.72
CA LYS A 244 -7.17 -19.02 6.59
C LYS A 244 -7.64 -20.22 5.76
N THR A 245 -6.98 -21.36 5.96
CA THR A 245 -7.40 -22.65 5.37
C THR A 245 -8.31 -23.41 6.34
N GLY A 246 -9.13 -24.33 5.81
CA GLY A 246 -9.99 -25.20 6.65
C GLY A 246 -11.18 -24.49 7.31
N LEU A 247 -11.62 -23.35 6.78
CA LEU A 247 -12.87 -22.72 7.23
C LEU A 247 -14.07 -23.63 6.98
N LEU A 248 -15.06 -23.56 7.87
CA LEU A 248 -16.19 -24.50 7.97
C LEU A 248 -17.06 -24.58 6.71
N PHE A 249 -16.99 -23.60 5.79
CA PHE A 249 -17.83 -23.57 4.59
C PHE A 249 -16.95 -23.47 3.33
N PRO A 250 -17.09 -24.42 2.38
CA PRO A 250 -16.40 -24.36 1.08
C PRO A 250 -16.72 -23.07 0.33
N GLY A 251 -15.70 -22.45 -0.28
CA GLY A 251 -15.84 -21.20 -1.02
C GLY A 251 -15.75 -19.93 -0.17
N MET A 252 -15.62 -20.06 1.15
CA MET A 252 -15.24 -18.93 2.00
C MET A 252 -13.73 -18.85 2.14
N GLU A 253 -13.14 -17.92 1.40
CA GLU A 253 -11.70 -17.66 1.50
C GLU A 253 -11.46 -16.70 2.65
N GLY A 254 -10.70 -17.16 3.65
CA GLY A 254 -10.28 -16.34 4.77
C GLY A 254 -9.20 -15.33 4.34
N LEU A 255 -9.49 -14.45 3.38
CA LEU A 255 -8.50 -13.55 2.79
C LEU A 255 -7.79 -12.77 3.89
N TYR A 256 -6.46 -12.84 3.90
CA TYR A 256 -5.65 -12.14 4.88
C TYR A 256 -4.68 -11.15 4.25
N MET A 257 -3.98 -11.55 3.19
CA MET A 257 -3.00 -10.70 2.52
C MET A 257 -3.20 -10.78 1.01
N HIS A 258 -3.35 -9.62 0.36
CA HIS A 258 -3.56 -9.50 -1.07
C HIS A 258 -2.79 -8.31 -1.64
N THR A 259 -2.35 -8.42 -2.88
CA THR A 259 -1.74 -7.32 -3.62
C THR A 259 -2.29 -7.22 -5.03
N TYR A 260 -2.33 -6.00 -5.55
CA TYR A 260 -2.79 -5.73 -6.91
C TYR A 260 -1.95 -4.64 -7.55
N HIS A 261 -1.56 -4.85 -8.81
CA HIS A 261 -0.95 -3.82 -9.66
C HIS A 261 -1.97 -3.43 -10.72
N ASN A 262 -2.37 -2.16 -10.74
CA ASN A 262 -3.17 -1.61 -11.82
C ASN A 262 -2.22 -1.09 -12.92
N PRO A 263 -2.17 -1.73 -14.11
CA PRO A 263 -1.27 -1.31 -15.18
C PRO A 263 -1.64 0.04 -15.80
N ASP A 264 -2.91 0.44 -15.77
CA ASP A 264 -3.38 1.71 -16.34
C ASP A 264 -2.95 2.90 -15.48
N TYR A 265 -2.87 2.71 -14.16
CA TYR A 265 -2.44 3.73 -13.21
C TYR A 265 -0.94 3.61 -12.87
N ASN A 266 -0.33 2.48 -13.22
CA ASN A 266 0.97 2.06 -12.71
C ASN A 266 1.08 2.15 -11.18
N SER A 267 0.00 1.80 -10.48
CA SER A 267 -0.12 1.87 -9.03
C SER A 267 -0.12 0.48 -8.41
N TYR A 268 0.47 0.37 -7.22
CA TYR A 268 0.58 -0.87 -6.47
C TYR A 268 -0.24 -0.73 -5.18
N SER A 269 -1.23 -1.60 -5.03
CA SER A 269 -2.13 -1.57 -3.89
C SER A 269 -2.09 -2.89 -3.13
N GLY A 270 -2.43 -2.79 -1.86
CA GLY A 270 -2.39 -3.89 -0.92
C GLY A 270 -3.66 -3.99 -0.09
N TYR A 271 -3.95 -5.19 0.38
CA TYR A 271 -4.94 -5.43 1.41
C TYR A 271 -4.35 -6.31 2.50
N PHE A 272 -4.60 -5.92 3.76
CA PHE A 272 -4.11 -6.63 4.93
C PHE A 272 -5.16 -6.74 6.03
N ASN A 273 -5.61 -7.96 6.34
CA ASN A 273 -6.75 -8.21 7.20
C ASN A 273 -6.41 -8.23 8.70
N TYR A 274 -5.82 -7.15 9.18
CA TYR A 274 -5.51 -6.91 10.60
C TYR A 274 -6.59 -6.04 11.27
N GLY A 275 -6.74 -6.24 12.59
CA GLY A 275 -7.24 -5.25 13.56
C GLY A 275 -8.74 -5.23 13.77
N HIS A 276 -9.29 -6.44 13.96
CA HIS A 276 -10.59 -6.67 14.56
C HIS A 276 -10.56 -6.18 16.02
N THR A 277 -9.48 -6.52 16.73
CA THR A 277 -9.13 -5.99 18.05
C THR A 277 -8.31 -4.72 17.86
N SER A 278 -8.99 -3.59 17.63
CA SER A 278 -8.39 -2.29 17.29
C SER A 278 -7.59 -1.61 18.43
N TRP A 279 -7.35 -2.33 19.52
CA TRP A 279 -6.64 -1.86 20.73
C TRP A 279 -5.36 -2.65 21.01
N GLU A 280 -5.09 -3.71 20.25
CA GLU A 280 -3.86 -4.51 20.36
C GLU A 280 -2.95 -4.22 19.17
N PRO A 281 -1.65 -3.97 19.39
CA PRO A 281 -0.70 -3.89 18.28
C PRO A 281 -0.67 -5.23 17.53
N PRO A 282 -0.37 -5.22 16.22
CA PRO A 282 -0.27 -6.43 15.43
C PRO A 282 0.78 -7.37 16.01
N ALA A 283 0.54 -8.68 15.91
CA ALA A 283 1.55 -9.69 16.22
C ALA A 283 2.80 -9.51 15.33
N GLU A 284 3.96 -10.05 15.74
CA GLU A 284 5.23 -9.82 15.04
C GLU A 284 5.17 -10.15 13.54
N TRP A 285 4.67 -11.34 13.18
CA TRP A 285 4.57 -11.75 11.76
C TRP A 285 3.48 -10.98 11.01
N GLU A 286 2.42 -10.59 11.70
CA GLU A 286 1.38 -9.71 11.17
C GLU A 286 1.94 -8.32 10.84
N ALA A 287 2.75 -7.74 11.73
CA ALA A 287 3.43 -6.47 11.50
C ALA A 287 4.41 -6.53 10.33
N LYS A 288 5.20 -7.62 10.24
CA LYS A 288 6.14 -7.86 9.13
C LYS A 288 5.40 -8.00 7.80
N ALA A 289 4.31 -8.78 7.76
CA ALA A 289 3.49 -8.93 6.57
C ALA A 289 2.84 -7.61 6.13
N MET A 290 2.33 -6.82 7.09
CA MET A 290 1.83 -5.46 6.83
C MET A 290 2.92 -4.58 6.20
N MET A 291 4.13 -4.58 6.75
CA MET A 291 5.25 -3.80 6.21
C MET A 291 5.69 -4.26 4.81
N ASN A 292 5.64 -5.56 4.52
CA ASN A 292 5.84 -6.07 3.16
C ASN A 292 4.75 -5.55 2.21
N VAL A 293 3.48 -5.49 2.63
CA VAL A 293 2.41 -4.90 1.83
C VAL A 293 2.61 -3.40 1.61
N MET A 294 3.03 -2.66 2.64
CA MET A 294 3.36 -1.24 2.52
C MET A 294 4.51 -1.03 1.54
N TYR A 295 5.57 -1.82 1.65
CA TYR A 295 6.72 -1.74 0.75
C TYR A 295 6.36 -2.16 -0.68
N PHE A 296 5.52 -3.18 -0.86
CA PHE A 296 4.95 -3.51 -2.17
C PHE A 296 4.15 -2.33 -2.74
N SER A 297 3.33 -1.68 -1.92
CA SER A 297 2.54 -0.53 -2.37
C SER A 297 3.43 0.66 -2.75
N TYR A 298 4.65 0.71 -2.21
CA TYR A 298 5.74 1.56 -2.67
C TYR A 298 6.45 0.96 -3.89
N HIS A 299 5.91 1.25 -5.08
CA HIS A 299 6.51 0.90 -6.39
C HIS A 299 6.80 -0.61 -6.59
N GLY A 300 5.92 -1.48 -6.08
CA GLY A 300 6.02 -2.92 -6.27
C GLY A 300 7.10 -3.59 -5.42
N GLY A 301 7.56 -2.95 -4.34
CA GLY A 301 8.60 -3.50 -3.47
C GLY A 301 9.99 -3.50 -4.11
N ARG A 302 10.18 -2.62 -5.10
CA ARG A 302 11.46 -2.47 -5.82
C ARG A 302 12.22 -1.23 -5.39
N GLY A 303 11.64 -0.41 -4.52
CA GLY A 303 12.06 0.97 -4.31
C GLY A 303 12.17 1.73 -5.64
N THR A 304 12.62 2.97 -5.58
CA THR A 304 12.97 3.71 -6.80
C THR A 304 14.33 3.28 -7.38
N ALA A 305 15.06 2.33 -6.75
CA ALA A 305 16.50 2.09 -6.96
C ALA A 305 17.01 0.65 -7.16
N VAL A 306 16.17 -0.39 -7.27
CA VAL A 306 16.73 -1.75 -7.47
C VAL A 306 17.10 -1.94 -8.95
N SER A 307 18.25 -1.41 -9.35
CA SER A 307 19.00 -1.98 -10.47
C SER A 307 19.65 -3.26 -9.96
N PRO A 308 19.33 -4.45 -10.50
CA PRO A 308 20.09 -5.64 -10.17
C PRO A 308 21.54 -5.36 -10.56
N ALA A 309 22.46 -5.52 -9.60
CA ALA A 309 23.89 -5.53 -9.89
C ALA A 309 24.12 -6.58 -11.00
N LYS A 310 24.42 -6.12 -12.21
CA LYS A 310 24.94 -7.00 -13.26
C LYS A 310 26.26 -7.56 -12.73
N ARG A 311 26.31 -8.89 -12.57
CA ARG A 311 27.57 -9.62 -12.47
C ARG A 311 28.29 -9.56 -13.81
#